data_AF-A0A849RV63-F1
#
_entry.id   AF-A0A849RV63-F1
#
_cell.length_a   1.000
_cell.length_b   1.000
_cell.length_c   1.000
_cell.angle_alpha   90.00
_cell.angle_beta   90.00
_cell.angle_gamma   90.00
#
_symmetry.space_group_name_H-M   'P 1'
#
loop_
_entity.id
_entity.type
_entity.pdbx_description
1 polymer ?
#
loop_
_entity_poly.entity_id
_entity_poly.type
_entity_poly.pdbx_seq_one_letter_code
_entity_poly.pdbx_strand_id
1 'polypeptide(L)' 'MILLNPMSDTDEMSIARILKDCRTIAVVGLSSNPARPSYRVASYMKASGYRIIPVNPNETEVLGEQAYPSLAAV' A
#
# COMPACT_ATOMS: atom_id res chain seq x y z
N MET A 1 22.91 -23.68 -12.25
CA MET A 1 23.14 -22.23 -12.06
C MET A 1 21.84 -21.53 -12.38
N ILE A 2 21.04 -21.23 -11.35
CA ILE A 2 19.70 -20.66 -11.52
C ILE A 2 19.87 -19.19 -11.90
N LEU A 3 19.33 -18.80 -13.05
CA LEU A 3 19.23 -17.42 -13.50
C LEU A 3 18.26 -16.67 -12.56
N LEU A 4 18.81 -16.00 -11.55
CA LEU A 4 18.09 -14.96 -10.81
C LEU A 4 17.87 -13.80 -11.79
N ASN A 5 16.62 -13.63 -12.20
CA ASN A 5 16.16 -12.45 -12.91
C ASN A 5 16.37 -11.24 -11.98
N PRO A 6 17.29 -10.31 -12.26
CA PRO A 6 17.48 -9.14 -11.41
C PRO A 6 16.19 -8.33 -11.49
N MET A 7 15.45 -8.24 -10.39
CA MET A 7 14.43 -7.21 -10.26
C MET A 7 15.14 -5.87 -10.44
N SER A 8 14.75 -5.18 -11.50
CA SER A 8 15.37 -3.97 -12.06
C SER A 8 15.75 -2.96 -10.98
N ASP A 9 17.02 -2.52 -11.02
CA ASP A 9 17.59 -1.29 -10.44
C ASP A 9 16.74 -0.58 -9.38
N THR A 10 16.79 -1.12 -8.16
CA THR A 10 16.31 -0.42 -6.98
C THR A 10 17.47 0.35 -6.36
N ASP A 11 17.90 1.42 -7.05
CA ASP A 11 18.79 2.39 -6.42
C ASP A 11 18.03 3.06 -5.26
N GLU A 12 18.66 3.32 -4.11
CA GLU A 12 17.99 4.02 -3.00
C GLU A 12 17.37 5.37 -3.45
N MET A 13 17.98 6.01 -4.46
CA MET A 13 17.44 7.20 -5.11
C MET A 13 16.07 6.96 -5.76
N SER A 14 15.79 5.77 -6.29
CA SER A 14 14.52 5.45 -6.94
C SER A 14 13.40 5.22 -5.92
N ILE A 15 13.66 4.51 -4.81
CA ILE A 15 12.68 4.35 -3.71
C ILE A 15 12.37 5.71 -3.08
N ALA A 16 13.41 6.47 -2.71
CA ALA A 16 13.23 7.76 -2.05
C ALA A 16 12.41 8.72 -2.91
N ARG A 17 12.62 8.70 -4.23
CA ARG A 17 11.85 9.48 -5.20
C ARG A 17 10.39 9.02 -5.27
N ILE A 18 10.13 7.71 -5.36
CA ILE A 18 8.76 7.17 -5.39
C ILE A 18 7.99 7.60 -4.14
N LEU A 19 8.58 7.46 -2.95
CA LEU A 19 7.95 7.88 -1.70
C LEU A 19 7.72 9.40 -1.64
N LYS A 20 8.62 10.19 -2.24
CA LYS A 20 8.47 11.66 -2.29
C LYS A 20 7.35 12.10 -3.25
N ASP A 21 7.26 11.48 -4.41
CA ASP A 21 6.41 11.93 -5.52
C ASP A 21 5.00 11.29 -5.45
N CYS A 22 4.88 10.04 -5.00
CA CYS A 22 3.61 9.32 -4.88
C CYS A 22 2.96 9.56 -3.50
N ARG A 23 1.89 10.36 -3.44
CA ARG A 23 1.18 10.68 -2.18
C ARG A 23 -0.06 9.84 -1.90
N THR A 24 -0.57 9.14 -2.91
CA THR A 24 -1.73 8.26 -2.78
C THR A 24 -1.31 6.81 -3.01
N ILE A 25 -1.67 5.93 -2.08
CA ILE A 25 -1.28 4.52 -2.09
C ILE A 25 -2.53 3.66 -1.98
N ALA A 26 -2.82 2.86 -3.00
CA ALA A 26 -3.80 1.80 -2.91
C ALA A 26 -3.17 0.56 -2.24
N VAL A 27 -3.76 0.08 -1.15
CA VAL A 27 -3.25 -1.07 -0.40
C VAL A 27 -4.18 -2.27 -0.63
N VAL A 28 -3.76 -3.14 -1.54
CA VAL A 28 -4.48 -4.39 -1.84
C VAL A 28 -4.35 -5.37 -0.67
N GLY A 29 -5.48 -5.89 -0.20
CA GLY A 29 -5.55 -6.75 0.98
C GLY A 29 -5.45 -6.00 2.31
N LEU A 30 -5.66 -4.68 2.32
CA LEU A 30 -5.79 -3.92 3.56
C LEU A 30 -6.99 -4.42 4.35
N SER A 31 -6.78 -4.72 5.62
CA SER A 31 -7.80 -5.22 6.54
C SER A 31 -7.85 -4.35 7.78
N SER A 32 -9.03 -4.23 8.38
CA SER A 32 -9.27 -3.51 9.63
C SER A 32 -8.67 -4.18 10.87
N ASN A 33 -8.22 -5.44 10.76
CA ASN A 33 -7.63 -6.19 11.87
C ASN A 33 -6.22 -5.65 12.24
N PRO A 34 -6.01 -5.10 13.45
CA PRO A 34 -4.72 -4.51 13.87
C PRO A 34 -3.55 -5.50 13.95
N ALA A 35 -3.84 -6.81 14.08
CA ALA A 35 -2.81 -7.85 14.08
C ALA A 35 -2.24 -8.12 12.67
N ARG A 36 -2.93 -7.68 11.60
CA ARG A 36 -2.45 -7.89 10.23
C ARG A 36 -1.37 -6.87 9.87
N PRO A 37 -0.25 -7.30 9.25
CA PRO A 37 0.80 -6.38 8.82
C PRO A 37 0.30 -5.24 7.93
N SER A 38 -0.68 -5.51 7.06
CA SER A 38 -1.27 -4.49 6.18
C SER A 38 -1.87 -3.32 6.95
N TYR A 39 -2.53 -3.57 8.09
CA TYR A 39 -3.06 -2.51 8.96
C TYR A 39 -1.93 -1.64 9.53
N ARG A 40 -0.89 -2.27 10.08
CA ARG A 40 0.23 -1.54 10.71
C ARG A 40 0.99 -0.67 9.71
N VAL A 41 1.32 -1.20 8.54
CA VAL A 41 2.04 -0.46 7.51
C VAL A 41 1.19 0.67 6.95
N ALA A 42 -0.08 0.40 6.62
CA ALA A 42 -0.99 1.43 6.10
C ALA A 42 -1.24 2.55 7.11
N SER A 43 -1.39 2.22 8.40
CA SER A 43 -1.55 3.20 9.48
C SER A 43 -0.32 4.10 9.61
N TYR A 44 0.89 3.52 9.57
CA TYR A 44 2.14 4.29 9.58
C TYR A 44 2.25 5.24 8.37
N MET A 45 1.92 4.75 7.17
CA MET A 45 1.92 5.57 5.96
C MET A 45 0.87 6.70 6.06
N LYS A 46 -0.34 6.41 6.55
CA LYS A 46 -1.38 7.45 6.78
C LYS A 46 -0.92 8.51 7.78
N ALA A 47 -0.31 8.09 8.89
CA ALA A 47 0.27 9.00 9.88
C ALA A 47 1.43 9.83 9.31
N SER A 48 2.13 9.32 8.31
CA SER A 48 3.20 10.03 7.57
C SER A 48 2.68 10.96 6.46
N GLY A 49 1.35 11.16 6.37
CA GLY A 49 0.72 12.10 5.46
C GLY A 49 0.35 11.56 4.07
N TYR A 50 0.44 10.24 3.86
CA TYR A 50 -0.03 9.63 2.61
C TYR A 50 -1.54 9.38 2.66
N ARG A 51 -2.21 9.54 1.52
CA ARG A 51 -3.60 9.11 1.33
C ARG A 51 -3.61 7.60 1.08
N ILE A 52 -4.34 6.85 1.90
CA ILE A 52 -4.47 5.40 1.77
C ILE A 52 -5.82 5.08 1.14
N ILE A 53 -5.82 4.21 0.14
CA ILE A 53 -7.03 3.66 -0.46
C ILE A 53 -7.06 2.15 -0.16
N PRO A 54 -7.93 1.68 0.75
CA PRO A 54 -8.09 0.27 1.02
C PRO A 54 -8.69 -0.46 -0.19
N VAL A 55 -8.08 -1.57 -0.60
CA VAL A 55 -8.62 -2.43 -1.65
C VAL A 55 -8.77 -3.84 -1.11
N ASN A 56 -9.98 -4.19 -0.70
CA ASN A 56 -10.32 -5.51 -0.16
C ASN A 56 -11.84 -5.73 -0.25
N PRO A 57 -12.33 -6.73 -1.01
CA PRO A 57 -13.76 -6.98 -1.17
C PRO A 57 -14.47 -7.45 0.11
N ASN A 58 -13.72 -7.81 1.16
CA ASN A 58 -14.26 -8.25 2.44
C ASN A 58 -14.37 -7.13 3.48
N GLU A 59 -13.95 -5.91 3.16
CA GLU A 59 -13.99 -4.76 4.06
C GLU A 59 -14.80 -3.66 3.39
N THR A 60 -15.49 -2.84 4.19
CA THR A 60 -16.23 -1.66 3.70
C THR A 60 -15.53 -0.36 4.03
N GLU A 61 -14.79 -0.33 5.13
CA GLU A 61 -14.01 0.83 5.59
C GLU A 61 -12.79 0.34 6.38
N VAL A 62 -11.62 0.95 6.15
CA VAL A 62 -10.41 0.69 6.94
C VAL A 62 -9.68 2.00 7.20
N LEU A 63 -9.26 2.24 8.45
CA LEU A 63 -8.58 3.48 8.87
C LEU A 63 -9.37 4.77 8.55
N GLY A 64 -10.70 4.72 8.56
CA GLY A 64 -11.55 5.87 8.23
C GLY A 64 -11.66 6.16 6.72
N GLU A 65 -11.19 5.26 5.85
CA GLU A 65 -11.27 5.38 4.39
C GLU A 65 -12.19 4.30 3.84
N GLN A 66 -13.01 4.65 2.84
CA GLN A 66 -13.84 3.69 2.11
C GLN A 66 -12.98 2.62 1.44
N ALA A 67 -13.34 1.35 1.64
CA ALA A 67 -12.70 0.22 0.99
C ALA A 67 -13.37 -0.12 -0.35
N TYR A 68 -12.54 -0.44 -1.35
CA TYR A 68 -12.98 -0.82 -2.69
C TYR A 68 -12.75 -2.32 -2.92
N PRO A 69 -13.62 -3.01 -3.68
CA PRO A 69 -13.48 -4.46 -3.89
C PRO A 69 -12.33 -4.84 -4.83
N SER A 70 -11.87 -3.92 -5.67
CA SER A 70 -10.76 -4.12 -6.60
C SER A 70 -10.11 -2.79 -6.98
N LEU A 71 -8.91 -2.83 -7.55
CA LEU A 71 -8.23 -1.63 -8.05
C LEU A 71 -9.00 -0.94 -9.18
N ALA A 72 -9.74 -1.69 -9.99
CA ALA A 72 -10.56 -1.13 -11.06
C ALA A 72 -11.78 -0.34 -10.54
N ALA A 73 -12.13 -0.53 -9.26
CA ALA A 73 -13.24 0.17 -8.61
C ALA A 73 -12.79 1.42 -7.83
N VAL A 74 -11.48 1.70 -7.78
CA VAL A 74 -10.87 2.85 -7.09
C VAL A 74 -11.00 4.14 -7.89
#